data_AF-A0A8J4V4G4-F1
#
_entry.id   AF-A0A8J4V4G4-F1
#
_cell.length_a   1.000
_cell.length_b   1.000
_cell.length_c   1.000
_cell.angle_alpha   90.00
_cell.angle_beta   90.00
_cell.angle_gamma   90.00
#
_symmetry.space_group_name_H-M   'P 1'
#
loop_
_entity.id
_entity.type
_entity.pdbx_description
1 polymer ?
#
loop_
_entity_poly.entity_id
_entity_poly.type
_entity_poly.pdbx_seq_one_letter_code
_entity_poly.pdbx_strand_id
1 'polypeptide(L)' 'PQEVVIFIVGGMTYEESRSVALQNASNSGIRFILGGSVVLNSKRFLKDLEEAQRIARSSTAVI' A
#
# COMPACT_ATOMS: atom_id res chain seq x y z
N PRO A 1 13.36 20.72 -9.70
CA PRO A 1 13.25 19.66 -8.67
C PRO A 1 11.80 19.51 -8.20
N GLN A 2 11.21 18.35 -8.46
CA GLN A 2 9.82 18.04 -8.09
C GLN A 2 9.78 16.94 -7.04
N GLU A 3 8.87 17.05 -6.08
CA GLU A 3 8.60 15.99 -5.09
C GLU A 3 7.19 15.45 -5.26
N VAL A 4 7.05 14.12 -5.13
CA VAL A 4 5.78 13.42 -5.25
C VAL A 4 5.60 12.51 -4.04
N VAL A 5 4.53 12.72 -3.28
CA VAL A 5 4.18 11.88 -2.13
C VAL A 5 3.06 10.93 -2.52
N ILE A 6 3.30 9.64 -2.34
CA ILE A 6 2.36 8.56 -2.64
C ILE A 6 1.96 7.93 -1.31
N PHE A 7 0.67 7.91 -1.01
CA PHE A 7 0.13 7.25 0.18
C PHE A 7 -0.82 6.12 -0.22
N ILE A 8 -0.43 4.87 0.04
CA ILE A 8 -1.26 3.71 -0.26
C ILE A 8 -2.19 3.42 0.92
N VAL A 9 -3.48 3.63 0.70
CA VAL A 9 -4.55 3.27 1.64
C VAL A 9 -4.73 1.76 1.61
N GLY A 10 -4.72 1.13 2.79
CA GLY A 10 -4.80 -0.33 2.93
C GLY A 10 -3.44 -1.01 3.11
N GLY A 11 -2.34 -0.29 2.88
CA GLY A 11 -0.97 -0.75 3.14
C GLY A 11 -0.11 -0.82 1.89
N MET A 12 1.20 -0.83 2.10
CA MET A 12 2.23 -0.84 1.06
C MET A 12 3.18 -2.02 1.25
N THR A 13 3.92 -2.41 0.23
CA THR A 13 4.83 -3.55 0.25
C THR A 13 6.28 -3.12 0.05
N TYR A 14 7.21 -4.02 0.40
CA TYR A 14 8.63 -3.82 0.12
C TYR A 14 8.96 -3.84 -1.38
N GLU A 15 8.16 -4.54 -2.18
CA GLU A 15 8.37 -4.58 -3.63
C GLU A 15 8.11 -3.19 -4.25
N GLU A 16 6.99 -2.54 -3.88
CA GLU A 16 6.67 -1.17 -4.29
C GLU A 16 7.74 -0.17 -3.79
N SER A 17 8.22 -0.36 -2.57
CA SER A 17 9.32 0.46 -2.00
C SER A 17 10.60 0.35 -2.82
N ARG A 18 10.95 -0.88 -3.26
CA ARG A 18 12.12 -1.12 -4.10
C ARG A 18 11.97 -0.45 -5.46
N SER A 19 10.78 -0.52 -6.06
CA SER A 19 10.48 0.15 -7.32
C SER A 19 10.64 1.67 -7.21
N VAL A 20 10.15 2.27 -6.12
CA VAL A 20 10.34 3.71 -5.83
C VAL A 20 11.81 4.07 -5.62
N ALA A 21 12.57 3.23 -4.90
CA ALA A 21 14.01 3.45 -4.71
C ALA A 21 14.77 3.42 -6.05
N LEU A 22 14.46 2.47 -6.94
CA LEU A 22 15.05 2.40 -8.27
C LEU A 22 14.67 3.61 -9.13
N GLN A 23 13.44 4.09 -9.01
CA GLN A 23 12.98 5.26 -9.76
C GLN A 23 13.67 6.54 -9.30
N ASN A 24 13.87 6.70 -7.99
CA ASN A 24 14.65 7.80 -7.40
C ASN A 24 16.13 7.75 -7.80
N ALA A 25 16.72 6.55 -7.93
CA ALA A 25 18.09 6.40 -8.39
C ALA A 25 18.25 6.71 -9.88
N SER A 26 17.22 6.41 -10.69
CA SER A 26 17.26 6.59 -12.15
C SER A 26 16.89 8.01 -12.60
N ASN A 27 16.14 8.77 -11.78
CA ASN A 27 15.65 10.10 -12.13
C ASN A 27 16.17 11.14 -11.14
N SER A 28 17.08 12.02 -11.58
CA SER A 28 17.60 13.09 -10.72
C SER A 28 16.66 14.31 -10.59
N GLY A 29 15.62 14.40 -11.43
CA GLY A 29 14.70 15.55 -11.48
C GLY A 29 13.49 15.44 -10.56
N ILE A 30 13.14 14.22 -10.10
CA ILE A 30 11.93 13.93 -9.34
C ILE A 30 12.28 13.02 -8.16
N ARG A 31 11.80 13.38 -6.96
CA ARG A 31 11.89 12.55 -5.77
C ARG A 31 10.51 12.01 -5.40
N PHE A 32 10.40 10.69 -5.41
CA PHE A 32 9.22 9.95 -4.97
C PHE A 32 9.37 9.54 -3.51
N ILE A 33 8.34 9.82 -2.72
CA ILE A 33 8.21 9.41 -1.32
C ILE A 33 7.01 8.48 -1.24
N LEU A 34 7.22 7.24 -0.83
CA LEU A 34 6.16 6.25 -0.66
C LEU A 34 5.87 6.06 0.82
N GLY A 35 4.59 6.12 1.17
CA GLY A 35 4.05 5.75 2.46
C GLY A 35 2.78 4.94 2.31
N GLY A 36 2.33 4.35 3.40
CA GLY A 36 1.06 3.65 3.47
C GLY A 36 0.66 3.45 4.92
N SER A 37 -0.58 3.02 5.14
CA SER A 37 -1.11 2.80 6.49
C SER A 37 -0.32 1.74 7.27
N VAL A 38 0.16 0.70 6.59
CA VAL A 38 0.91 -0.43 7.12
C VAL A 38 1.88 -0.94 6.05
N VAL A 39 3.05 -1.46 6.44
CA VAL A 39 3.89 -2.26 5.53
C VAL A 39 3.44 -3.71 5.59
N LEU A 40 2.90 -4.22 4.48
CA LEU A 40 2.30 -5.53 4.36
C LEU A 40 3.29 -6.59 3.89
N ASN A 41 3.01 -7.81 4.34
CA ASN A 41 3.49 -9.05 3.73
C ASN A 41 2.28 -9.89 3.33
N SER A 42 2.49 -10.94 2.53
CA SER A 42 1.39 -11.77 2.00
C SER A 42 0.51 -12.38 3.09
N LYS A 43 1.11 -12.82 4.21
CA LYS A 43 0.36 -13.42 5.33
C LYS A 43 -0.54 -12.40 6.01
N ARG A 44 -0.09 -11.16 6.19
CA ARG A 44 -0.89 -10.09 6.80
C ARG A 44 -2.00 -9.65 5.85
N PHE A 45 -1.69 -9.47 4.57
CA PHE A 45 -2.65 -9.10 3.54
C PHE A 45 -3.83 -10.08 3.46
N LEU A 46 -3.55 -11.40 3.44
CA LEU A 46 -4.62 -12.40 3.38
C LEU A 46 -5.53 -12.36 4.60
N LYS A 47 -4.97 -12.16 5.80
CA LYS A 47 -5.77 -12.01 7.03
C LYS A 47 -6.67 -10.78 6.99
N ASP A 48 -6.12 -9.64 6.57
CA ASP A 48 -6.87 -8.39 6.45
C ASP A 48 -8.01 -8.54 5.42
N LEU A 49 -7.76 -9.29 4.35
CA LEU A 49 -8.77 -9.61 3.33
C LEU A 49 -9.89 -10.52 3.89
N GLU A 50 -9.54 -11.58 4.63
CA GLU A 50 -10.53 -12.46 5.27
C GLU A 50 -11.40 -11.69 6.27
N GLU A 51 -10.81 -10.81 7.06
CA GLU A 51 -11.52 -9.96 8.02
C GLU A 51 -12.45 -8.96 7.30
N ALA A 52 -11.95 -8.29 6.26
CA ALA A 52 -12.76 -7.39 5.44
C ALA A 52 -13.94 -8.11 4.77
N GLN A 53 -13.73 -9.33 4.26
CA GLN A 53 -14.81 -10.14 3.71
C GLN A 53 -15.84 -10.54 4.78
N ARG A 54 -15.40 -10.89 5.99
CA ARG A 54 -16.30 -11.22 7.10
C ARG A 54 -17.18 -10.01 7.45
N ILE A 55 -16.59 -8.83 7.55
CA ILE A 55 -17.31 -7.58 7.85
C ILE A 55 -18.32 -7.29 6.75
N ALA A 56 -17.93 -7.37 5.48
CA ALA A 56 -18.81 -7.13 4.35
C ALA A 56 -20.02 -8.07 4.35
N ARG A 57 -19.81 -9.37 4.61
CA ARG A 57 -20.90 -10.36 4.72
C ARG A 57 -21.85 -10.08 5.88
N SER A 58 -21.33 -9.68 7.04
CA SER A 58 -22.18 -9.30 8.17
C SER A 58 -23.01 -8.05 7.88
N SER A 59 -22.47 -7.09 7.13
CA SER A 59 -23.21 -5.87 6.76
C SER A 59 -24.35 -6.15 5.79
N THR A 60 -24.22 -7.14 4.90
CA THR A 60 -25.31 -7.55 3.99
C THR A 60 -26.42 -8.31 4.72
N ALA A 61 -26.12 -9.01 5.80
CA ALA A 61 -27.10 -9.82 6.53
C ALA A 61 -28.04 -9.00 7.45
N VAL A 62 -27.76 -7.71 7.64
CA VAL A 62 -28.51 -6.81 8.55
C VAL A 62 -29.49 -5.89 7.80
N ILE A 63 -29.58 -6.02 6.46
CA ILE A 63 -30.49 -5.24 5.61
C ILE A 63 -31.63 -6.12 5.10
#